data_AF-A0A1I8NRX7-F1
#
_entry.id   AF-A0A1I8NRX7-F1
#
_cell.length_a   1.000
_cell.length_b   1.000
_cell.length_c   1.000
_cell.angle_alpha   90.00
_cell.angle_beta   90.00
_cell.angle_gamma   90.00
#
_symmetry.space_group_name_H-M   'P 1'
#
loop_
_entity.id
_entity.type
_entity.pdbx_description
1 polymer ?
#
loop_
_entity_poly.entity_id
_entity_poly.type
_entity_poly.pdbx_seq_one_letter_code
_entity_poly.pdbx_strand_id
1 'polypeptide(L)'
;MQSTSYLHYASYCGRKTFLVLILFSTLQVGVIRAELSCHYCKGINCIRTTYKGVEKCTSDVSVCATVFNGETVEAQGCLDTIEENLREKCRGSAVDHLNQCHKCNEDLCNEWAPSDFQCIQCDSKKDPNCAKHGEDLEIQPSRCPISRTPNMLCYALKDGDTITRGCSSTLQEQKTCMTSEECFVCNPLILPACNNILLKDGPPKPKPTSKPNPNAGSAISIRVEHYLILLVAYACKYF
;
A
#
# COMPACT_ATOMS: atom_id res chain seq x y z
N MET A 1 31.46 -46.67 44.99
CA MET A 1 31.66 -45.39 45.69
C MET A 1 31.79 -44.32 44.60
N GLN A 2 30.67 -43.71 44.20
CA GLN A 2 30.26 -42.31 44.50
C GLN A 2 31.19 -41.27 43.85
N SER A 3 30.83 -40.72 42.68
CA SER A 3 29.89 -39.60 42.45
C SER A 3 30.52 -38.23 42.73
N THR A 4 30.65 -37.37 41.70
CA THR A 4 30.36 -35.91 41.74
C THR A 4 30.83 -35.23 40.45
N SER A 5 30.03 -35.34 39.39
CA SER A 5 30.12 -34.53 38.18
C SER A 5 28.93 -33.56 38.12
N TYR A 6 28.72 -32.75 39.15
CA TYR A 6 27.66 -31.74 39.19
C TYR A 6 28.05 -30.69 40.22
N LEU A 7 28.71 -29.61 39.81
CA LEU A 7 28.80 -28.37 40.60
C LEU A 7 29.53 -27.29 39.78
N HIS A 8 28.85 -26.75 38.78
CA HIS A 8 29.11 -25.36 38.32
C HIS A 8 27.85 -24.69 37.75
N TYR A 9 26.66 -25.18 38.13
CA TYR A 9 25.36 -24.56 37.80
C TYR A 9 24.71 -23.86 39.01
N ALA A 10 25.40 -23.81 40.15
CA ALA A 10 24.85 -23.30 41.41
C ALA A 10 25.49 -21.95 41.79
N SER A 11 25.22 -20.88 41.03
CA SER A 11 25.37 -19.51 41.56
C SER A 11 24.73 -18.41 40.69
N TYR A 12 23.55 -18.64 40.12
CA TYR A 12 22.86 -17.60 39.33
C TYR A 12 21.51 -17.12 39.90
N CYS A 13 21.00 -17.71 41.00
CA CYS A 13 19.73 -17.27 41.63
C CYS A 13 19.94 -16.28 42.81
N GLY A 14 21.07 -15.57 42.87
CA GLY A 14 21.24 -14.45 43.80
C GLY A 14 20.41 -13.24 43.35
N ARG A 15 19.63 -12.62 44.25
CA ARG A 15 18.77 -11.44 43.95
C ARG A 15 19.50 -10.31 43.22
N LYS A 16 20.82 -10.16 43.45
CA LYS A 16 21.70 -9.20 42.76
C LYS A 16 22.11 -9.68 41.36
N THR A 17 22.40 -10.96 41.19
CA THR A 17 22.77 -11.59 39.90
C THR A 17 21.59 -11.64 38.93
N PHE A 18 20.38 -11.89 39.44
CA PHE A 18 19.14 -11.86 38.65
C PHE A 18 18.80 -10.44 38.16
N LEU A 19 18.99 -9.42 39.01
CA LEU A 19 18.84 -8.02 38.60
C LEU A 19 19.89 -7.59 37.57
N VAL A 20 21.13 -8.06 37.70
CA VAL A 20 22.20 -7.80 36.71
C VAL A 20 21.89 -8.47 35.37
N LEU A 21 21.35 -9.69 35.37
CA LEU A 21 20.92 -10.38 34.15
C LEU A 21 19.72 -9.69 33.47
N ILE A 22 18.73 -9.20 34.24
CA ILE A 22 17.64 -8.39 33.68
C ILE A 22 18.20 -7.09 33.09
N LEU A 23 19.11 -6.39 33.78
CA LEU A 23 19.73 -5.17 33.27
C LEU A 23 20.52 -5.42 31.98
N PHE A 24 21.29 -6.51 31.91
CA PHE A 24 22.05 -6.89 30.71
C PHE A 24 21.13 -7.29 29.54
N SER A 25 20.02 -7.98 29.82
CA SER A 25 19.01 -8.33 28.81
C SER A 25 18.25 -7.11 28.29
N THR A 26 18.01 -6.08 29.12
CA THR A 26 17.41 -4.80 28.66
C THR A 26 18.40 -3.93 27.89
N LEU A 27 19.70 -4.10 28.11
CA LEU A 27 20.78 -3.42 27.36
C LEU A 27 21.04 -4.05 25.98
N GLN A 28 20.55 -5.27 25.74
CA GLN A 28 20.63 -5.96 24.45
C GLN A 28 19.34 -5.86 23.62
N VAL A 29 18.42 -4.94 23.96
CA VAL A 29 17.43 -4.48 22.97
C VAL A 29 18.20 -3.64 21.95
N GLY A 30 18.96 -4.32 21.10
CA GLY A 30 19.38 -3.77 19.83
C GLY A 30 18.12 -3.24 19.18
N VAL A 31 18.12 -1.94 18.87
CA VAL A 31 17.06 -1.35 18.07
C VAL A 31 17.09 -2.13 16.76
N ILE A 32 16.20 -3.10 16.61
CA ILE A 32 15.91 -3.70 15.31
C ILE A 32 15.21 -2.55 14.57
N ARG A 33 16.01 -1.66 13.97
CA ARG A 33 15.50 -0.67 13.03
C ARG A 33 14.82 -1.48 11.94
N ALA A 34 13.52 -1.25 11.77
CA ALA A 34 12.83 -1.74 10.60
C ALA A 34 13.54 -1.14 9.38
N GLU A 35 14.10 -1.99 8.54
CA GLU A 35 14.70 -1.61 7.26
C GLU A 35 13.56 -1.16 6.34
N LEU A 36 13.46 0.16 6.08
CA LEU A 36 12.38 0.73 5.28
C LEU A 36 12.49 0.25 3.83
N SER A 37 11.42 -0.32 3.29
CA SER A 37 11.32 -0.66 1.88
C SER A 37 10.46 0.34 1.13
N CYS A 38 10.88 0.78 -0.05
CA CYS A 38 10.13 1.73 -0.88
C CYS A 38 9.88 1.15 -2.28
N HIS A 39 8.77 1.54 -2.91
CA HIS A 39 8.62 1.35 -4.35
C HIS A 39 9.72 2.09 -5.08
N TYR A 40 10.25 1.47 -6.13
CA TYR A 40 11.34 2.00 -6.94
C TYR A 40 10.94 2.01 -8.41
N CYS A 41 11.18 3.13 -9.08
CA CYS A 41 11.09 3.25 -10.54
C CYS A 41 11.84 4.49 -11.03
N LYS A 42 12.21 4.50 -12.31
CA LYS A 42 12.84 5.66 -12.96
C LYS A 42 12.32 5.84 -14.39
N GLY A 43 11.94 7.08 -14.73
CA GLY A 43 11.52 7.48 -16.07
C GLY A 43 10.37 6.63 -16.59
N ILE A 44 10.54 6.06 -17.79
CA ILE A 44 9.48 5.26 -18.44
C ILE A 44 9.03 4.04 -17.62
N ASN A 45 9.89 3.52 -16.74
CA ASN A 45 9.54 2.38 -15.89
C ASN A 45 8.49 2.74 -14.84
N CYS A 46 8.34 4.00 -14.46
CA CYS A 46 7.27 4.46 -13.56
C CYS A 46 5.88 4.43 -14.21
N ILE A 47 5.83 4.42 -15.54
CA ILE A 47 4.58 4.44 -16.31
C ILE A 47 4.16 3.01 -16.69
N ARG A 48 5.12 2.08 -16.80
CA ARG A 48 4.89 0.68 -17.16
C ARG A 48 4.19 -0.09 -16.04
N THR A 49 3.00 -0.62 -16.32
CA THR A 49 2.20 -1.42 -15.37
C THR A 49 2.87 -2.74 -14.98
N THR A 50 3.77 -3.26 -15.81
CA THR A 50 4.49 -4.51 -15.55
C THR A 50 5.73 -4.32 -14.68
N TYR A 51 6.17 -3.08 -14.46
CA TYR A 51 7.36 -2.81 -13.68
C TYR A 51 7.01 -2.65 -12.21
N LYS A 52 7.51 -3.56 -11.37
CA LYS A 52 7.32 -3.55 -9.91
C LYS A 52 8.69 -3.60 -9.24
N GLY A 53 9.33 -2.45 -9.10
CA GLY A 53 10.58 -2.30 -8.38
C GLY A 53 10.33 -2.03 -6.89
N VAL A 54 11.15 -2.63 -6.03
CA VAL A 54 11.23 -2.32 -4.60
C VAL A 54 12.71 -2.21 -4.25
N GLU A 55 13.07 -1.18 -3.49
CA GLU A 55 14.40 -1.02 -2.92
C GLU A 55 14.34 -0.92 -1.41
N LYS A 56 15.43 -1.30 -0.76
CA LYS A 56 15.63 -1.23 0.68
C LYS A 56 16.48 -0.01 1.01
N CYS A 57 15.98 0.86 1.88
CA CYS A 57 16.70 2.06 2.26
C CYS A 57 17.73 1.74 3.33
N THR A 58 18.96 2.20 3.12
CA THR A 58 20.11 1.88 3.97
C THR A 58 20.35 2.90 5.09
N SER A 59 19.51 3.93 5.19
CA SER A 59 19.74 5.08 6.08
C SER A 59 18.93 4.99 7.38
N ASP A 60 19.54 5.48 8.45
CA ASP A 60 18.92 5.69 9.76
C ASP A 60 17.79 6.74 9.73
N VAL A 61 17.68 7.52 8.67
CA VAL A 61 16.59 8.49 8.46
C VAL A 61 16.01 8.27 7.07
N SER A 62 15.66 7.01 6.78
CA SER A 62 15.09 6.63 5.48
C SER A 62 13.68 7.20 5.32
N VAL A 63 13.43 7.77 4.14
CA VAL A 63 12.15 8.35 3.72
C VAL A 63 11.88 7.84 2.32
N CYS A 64 10.70 7.26 2.08
CA CYS A 64 10.27 6.97 0.72
C CYS A 64 9.82 8.25 0.04
N ALA A 65 10.07 8.37 -1.25
CA ALA A 65 9.66 9.50 -2.05
C ALA A 65 9.07 9.08 -3.41
N THR A 66 8.15 9.91 -3.89
CA THR A 66 7.59 9.86 -5.24
C THR A 66 7.74 11.24 -5.86
N VAL A 67 8.47 11.32 -6.96
CA VAL A 67 8.72 12.55 -7.71
C VAL A 67 7.78 12.60 -8.91
N PHE A 68 7.15 13.76 -9.11
CA PHE A 68 6.19 13.98 -10.18
C PHE A 68 6.75 14.90 -11.28
N ASN A 69 6.29 14.65 -12.51
CA ASN A 69 6.37 15.57 -13.63
C ASN A 69 4.96 15.77 -14.18
N GLY A 70 4.33 16.89 -13.83
CA GLY A 70 2.89 17.07 -14.04
C GLY A 70 2.11 15.93 -13.38
N GLU A 71 1.22 15.29 -14.12
CA GLU A 71 0.36 14.19 -13.65
C GLU A 71 1.02 12.80 -13.78
N THR A 72 2.34 12.75 -14.01
CA THR A 72 3.07 11.49 -14.15
C THR A 72 4.10 11.32 -13.04
N VAL A 73 4.33 10.08 -12.63
CA VAL A 73 5.43 9.72 -11.74
C VAL A 73 6.68 9.62 -12.59
N GLU A 74 7.69 10.38 -12.22
CA GLU A 74 8.99 10.43 -12.89
C GLU A 74 10.02 9.55 -12.20
N ALA A 75 9.95 9.45 -10.86
CA ALA A 75 10.79 8.56 -10.07
C ALA A 75 10.10 8.16 -8.75
N GLN A 76 10.44 6.98 -8.26
CA GLN A 76 10.12 6.51 -6.91
C GLN A 76 11.37 5.88 -6.30
N GLY A 77 11.51 6.00 -4.99
CA GLY A 77 12.59 5.35 -4.28
C GLY A 77 12.76 5.84 -2.85
N CYS A 78 13.86 5.42 -2.23
CA CYS A 78 14.41 6.07 -1.05
C CYS A 78 14.85 7.49 -1.45
N LEU A 79 14.54 8.48 -0.61
CA LEU A 79 14.82 9.87 -0.92
C LEU A 79 16.30 10.12 -1.23
N ASP A 80 17.22 9.39 -0.61
CA ASP A 80 18.67 9.49 -0.79
C ASP A 80 19.19 8.80 -2.07
N THR A 81 18.46 7.83 -2.64
CA THR A 81 18.83 7.12 -3.87
C THR A 81 18.29 7.79 -5.14
N ILE A 82 17.28 8.65 -5.01
CA ILE A 82 16.75 9.45 -6.12
C ILE A 82 17.82 10.43 -6.63
N GLU A 83 17.95 10.52 -7.96
CA GLU A 83 18.90 11.42 -8.63
C GLU A 83 18.75 12.86 -8.14
N GLU A 84 19.87 13.55 -7.96
CA GLU A 84 19.90 14.87 -7.33
C GLU A 84 18.92 15.85 -7.96
N ASN A 85 18.93 15.99 -9.30
CA ASN A 85 18.03 16.88 -10.03
C ASN A 85 16.53 16.60 -9.79
N LEU A 86 16.15 15.35 -9.51
CA LEU A 86 14.78 14.96 -9.19
C LEU A 86 14.49 15.10 -7.70
N ARG A 87 15.48 14.76 -6.85
CA ARG A 87 15.42 14.91 -5.39
C ARG A 87 15.25 16.36 -4.95
N GLU A 88 15.80 17.29 -5.73
CA GLU A 88 15.59 18.73 -5.54
C GLU A 88 14.10 19.12 -5.52
N LYS A 89 13.25 18.41 -6.27
CA LYS A 89 11.78 18.61 -6.27
C LYS A 89 11.12 18.21 -4.95
N CYS A 90 11.84 17.51 -4.07
CA CYS A 90 11.41 17.10 -2.74
C CYS A 90 11.96 18.00 -1.61
N ARG A 91 12.68 19.08 -1.95
CA ARG A 91 13.14 20.07 -0.97
C ARG A 91 11.96 20.88 -0.46
N GLY A 92 11.67 20.74 0.84
CA GLY A 92 10.48 21.30 1.47
C GLY A 92 10.11 20.52 2.74
N SER A 93 8.99 20.87 3.38
CA SER A 93 8.52 20.18 4.59
C SER A 93 8.33 18.67 4.34
N ALA A 94 8.34 17.85 5.40
CA ALA A 94 8.23 16.40 5.31
C ALA A 94 6.92 15.92 4.66
N VAL A 95 5.91 16.78 4.58
CA VAL A 95 4.61 16.53 3.96
C VAL A 95 4.42 17.60 2.88
N ASP A 96 5.12 17.44 1.77
CA ASP A 96 5.03 18.38 0.67
C ASP A 96 3.69 18.14 -0.05
N HIS A 97 2.68 18.89 0.38
CA HIS A 97 1.38 18.88 -0.23
C HIS A 97 1.49 19.51 -1.64
N LEU A 98 1.64 18.61 -2.63
CA LEU A 98 0.93 18.62 -3.90
C LEU A 98 1.57 19.26 -5.14
N ASN A 99 2.84 19.72 -5.14
CA ASN A 99 3.37 20.31 -6.37
C ASN A 99 4.35 19.45 -7.17
N GLN A 100 5.36 18.80 -6.56
CA GLN A 100 6.37 18.06 -7.34
C GLN A 100 6.94 16.79 -6.68
N CYS A 101 6.66 16.56 -5.39
CA CYS A 101 7.12 15.36 -4.69
C CYS A 101 6.18 15.00 -3.53
N HIS A 102 6.12 13.71 -3.19
CA HIS A 102 5.51 13.20 -1.97
C HIS A 102 6.56 12.43 -1.16
N LYS A 103 6.52 12.55 0.17
CA LYS A 103 7.42 11.88 1.12
C LYS A 103 6.61 11.16 2.19
N CYS A 104 7.07 9.97 2.60
CA CYS A 104 6.45 9.16 3.65
C CYS A 104 7.48 8.21 4.28
N ASN A 105 7.16 7.62 5.44
CA ASN A 105 8.12 6.88 6.28
C ASN A 105 7.60 5.53 6.79
N GLU A 106 6.73 4.89 6.01
CA GLU A 106 6.22 3.53 6.25
C GLU A 106 6.60 2.62 5.07
N ASP A 107 6.66 1.30 5.27
CA ASP A 107 7.00 0.37 4.20
C ASP A 107 6.05 0.52 3.01
N LEU A 108 6.63 0.68 1.82
CA LEU A 108 5.95 0.79 0.53
C LEU A 108 4.93 1.94 0.45
N CYS A 109 5.05 2.94 1.33
CA CYS A 109 4.10 4.04 1.44
C CYS A 109 4.06 4.97 0.22
N ASN A 110 5.08 4.93 -0.64
CA ASN A 110 5.20 5.79 -1.81
C ASN A 110 4.47 5.22 -3.04
N GLU A 111 3.53 4.29 -2.87
CA GLU A 111 2.63 3.85 -3.94
C GLU A 111 1.63 4.97 -4.29
N TRP A 112 1.68 5.45 -5.52
CA TRP A 112 0.76 6.46 -6.05
C TRP A 112 0.08 5.93 -7.31
N ALA A 113 -1.25 5.94 -7.29
CA ALA A 113 -2.12 5.30 -8.28
C ALA A 113 -1.72 3.84 -8.54
N PRO A 114 -2.26 2.90 -7.73
CA PRO A 114 -1.99 1.47 -7.88
C PRO A 114 -2.01 1.08 -9.35
N SER A 115 -1.05 0.25 -9.80
CA SER A 115 -0.91 -0.16 -11.20
C SER A 115 -2.19 -0.73 -11.82
N ASP A 116 -3.09 -1.17 -10.95
CA ASP A 116 -4.31 -1.90 -11.26
C ASP A 116 -5.54 -0.98 -11.31
N PHE A 117 -5.35 0.34 -11.09
CA PHE A 117 -6.43 1.32 -11.14
C PHE A 117 -6.74 1.71 -12.59
N GLN A 118 -7.71 1.01 -13.19
CA GLN A 118 -8.12 1.19 -14.58
C GLN A 118 -9.62 1.49 -14.67
N CYS A 119 -9.97 2.47 -15.49
CA CYS A 119 -11.35 2.84 -15.80
C CYS A 119 -11.55 2.83 -17.32
N ILE A 120 -12.80 2.72 -17.75
CA ILE A 120 -13.15 3.05 -19.13
C ILE A 120 -13.06 4.57 -19.27
N GLN A 121 -12.33 5.04 -20.28
CA GLN A 121 -12.09 6.46 -20.54
C GLN A 121 -12.50 6.76 -21.97
N CYS A 122 -13.62 7.45 -22.17
CA CYS A 122 -14.15 7.74 -23.49
C CYS A 122 -15.17 8.90 -23.48
N ASP A 123 -15.43 9.44 -24.66
CA ASP A 123 -16.44 10.47 -24.92
C ASP A 123 -17.24 10.07 -26.15
N SER A 124 -18.55 9.89 -26.00
CA SER A 124 -19.48 9.51 -27.09
C SER A 124 -19.53 10.47 -28.28
N LYS A 125 -19.12 11.74 -28.09
CA LYS A 125 -18.97 12.69 -29.21
C LYS A 125 -17.80 12.33 -30.12
N LYS A 126 -16.79 11.64 -29.58
CA LYS A 126 -15.55 11.27 -30.29
C LYS A 126 -15.54 9.80 -30.70
N ASP A 127 -16.09 8.93 -29.86
CA ASP A 127 -16.20 7.50 -30.10
C ASP A 127 -17.65 7.03 -29.83
N PRO A 128 -18.44 6.73 -30.88
CA PRO A 128 -19.81 6.24 -30.72
C PRO A 128 -19.94 4.97 -29.87
N ASN A 129 -18.89 4.15 -29.76
CA ASN A 129 -18.91 2.99 -28.88
C ASN A 129 -19.04 3.37 -27.41
N CYS A 130 -18.62 4.58 -27.02
CA CYS A 130 -18.75 5.07 -25.64
C CYS A 130 -20.21 5.22 -25.20
N ALA A 131 -21.14 5.37 -26.16
CA ALA A 131 -22.57 5.40 -25.89
C ALA A 131 -23.15 4.02 -25.53
N LYS A 132 -22.44 2.92 -25.80
CA LYS A 132 -22.85 1.55 -25.48
C LYS A 132 -22.61 1.23 -23.99
N HIS A 133 -23.19 0.11 -23.52
CA HIS A 133 -23.19 -0.32 -22.12
C HIS A 133 -22.93 -1.81 -21.97
N GLY A 134 -22.45 -2.22 -20.80
CA GLY A 134 -22.32 -3.64 -20.45
C GLY A 134 -21.46 -4.41 -21.46
N GLU A 135 -22.01 -5.50 -22.01
CA GLU A 135 -21.31 -6.37 -22.96
C GLU A 135 -21.14 -5.74 -24.34
N ASP A 136 -21.98 -4.76 -24.72
CA ASP A 136 -21.88 -4.08 -26.01
C ASP A 136 -20.79 -3.01 -26.03
N LEU A 137 -20.25 -2.63 -24.86
CA LEU A 137 -19.20 -1.61 -24.73
C LEU A 137 -17.82 -2.22 -25.04
N GLU A 138 -17.40 -2.10 -26.30
CA GLU A 138 -16.13 -2.64 -26.81
C GLU A 138 -14.91 -1.75 -26.52
N ILE A 139 -14.90 -1.04 -25.39
CA ILE A 139 -13.79 -0.17 -24.99
C ILE A 139 -13.05 -0.81 -23.81
N GLN A 140 -11.78 -1.13 -24.03
CA GLN A 140 -10.94 -1.69 -22.97
C GLN A 140 -10.61 -0.62 -21.91
N PRO A 141 -10.62 -0.97 -20.62
CA PRO A 141 -10.17 -0.08 -19.56
C PRO A 141 -8.73 0.35 -19.79
N SER A 142 -8.44 1.60 -19.44
CA SER A 142 -7.09 2.15 -19.49
C SER A 142 -6.72 2.70 -18.12
N ARG A 143 -5.41 2.78 -17.86
CA ARG A 143 -4.89 3.32 -16.61
C ARG A 143 -5.35 4.77 -16.48
N CYS A 144 -5.86 5.10 -15.30
CA CYS A 144 -6.15 6.48 -14.99
C CYS A 144 -4.88 7.33 -14.93
N PRO A 145 -4.97 8.64 -15.23
CA PRO A 145 -3.91 9.57 -14.89
C PRO A 145 -3.53 9.42 -13.42
N ILE A 146 -2.25 9.62 -13.09
CA ILE A 146 -1.82 9.49 -11.70
C ILE A 146 -2.37 10.69 -10.93
N SER A 147 -3.49 10.50 -10.23
CA SER A 147 -3.98 11.52 -9.31
C SER A 147 -3.16 11.49 -8.02
N ARG A 148 -2.88 12.69 -7.54
CA ARG A 148 -2.27 12.96 -6.24
C ARG A 148 -3.30 12.94 -5.10
N THR A 149 -4.50 12.42 -5.36
CA THR A 149 -5.50 12.14 -4.32
C THR A 149 -5.55 10.64 -4.01
N PRO A 150 -5.51 10.25 -2.72
CA PRO A 150 -5.96 8.91 -2.36
C PRO A 150 -7.45 8.76 -2.74
N ASN A 151 -7.88 7.54 -3.05
CA ASN A 151 -9.26 7.20 -3.42
C ASN A 151 -9.73 7.80 -4.76
N MET A 152 -8.97 7.59 -5.83
CA MET A 152 -9.53 7.78 -7.16
C MET A 152 -10.76 6.88 -7.34
N LEU A 153 -11.73 7.32 -8.14
CA LEU A 153 -12.92 6.54 -8.53
C LEU A 153 -13.06 6.54 -10.05
N CYS A 154 -13.78 5.57 -10.61
CA CYS A 154 -14.26 5.68 -11.99
C CYS A 154 -15.62 6.39 -11.99
N TYR A 155 -15.90 7.13 -13.06
CA TYR A 155 -17.22 7.70 -13.29
C TYR A 155 -17.76 7.38 -14.69
N ALA A 156 -19.08 7.43 -14.79
CA ALA A 156 -19.83 7.51 -16.03
C ALA A 156 -20.89 8.60 -15.90
N LEU A 157 -20.78 9.64 -16.73
CA LEU A 157 -21.65 10.80 -16.74
C LEU A 157 -22.48 10.80 -18.03
N LYS A 158 -23.78 10.99 -17.88
CA LYS A 158 -24.68 11.37 -18.96
C LYS A 158 -24.94 12.87 -18.86
N ASP A 159 -24.84 13.57 -19.98
CA ASP A 159 -25.18 14.98 -20.14
C ASP A 159 -25.99 15.11 -21.44
N GLY A 160 -27.31 15.12 -21.31
CA GLY A 160 -28.22 14.99 -22.45
C GLY A 160 -28.02 13.67 -23.18
N ASP A 161 -27.65 13.72 -24.47
CA ASP A 161 -27.34 12.52 -25.28
C ASP A 161 -25.85 12.13 -25.25
N THR A 162 -25.03 12.90 -24.55
CA THR A 162 -23.59 12.64 -24.46
C THR A 162 -23.27 11.79 -23.24
N ILE A 163 -22.53 10.72 -23.45
CA ILE A 163 -21.94 9.89 -22.40
C ILE A 163 -20.44 10.13 -22.35
N THR A 164 -19.94 10.42 -21.15
CA THR A 164 -18.51 10.57 -20.85
C THR A 164 -18.14 9.62 -19.72
N ARG A 165 -17.05 8.88 -19.90
CA ARG A 165 -16.51 7.96 -18.89
C ARG A 165 -15.08 8.34 -18.58
N GLY A 166 -14.69 8.23 -17.31
CA GLY A 166 -13.34 8.58 -16.93
C GLY A 166 -13.00 8.25 -15.49
N CYS A 167 -11.88 8.81 -15.06
CA CYS A 167 -11.39 8.72 -13.69
C CYS A 167 -11.69 10.03 -12.98
N SER A 168 -12.22 9.96 -11.76
CA SER A 168 -12.45 11.10 -10.91
C SER A 168 -11.28 11.25 -9.94
N SER A 169 -10.47 12.26 -10.20
CA SER A 169 -9.18 12.52 -9.55
C SER A 169 -9.28 13.52 -8.40
N THR A 170 -10.43 14.13 -8.15
CA THR A 170 -10.59 15.09 -7.05
C THR A 170 -11.85 14.82 -6.23
N LEU A 171 -11.78 15.09 -4.91
CA LEU A 171 -12.93 14.96 -4.03
C LEU A 171 -14.11 15.83 -4.48
N GLN A 172 -13.83 16.97 -5.11
CA GLN A 172 -14.87 17.86 -5.65
C GLN A 172 -15.61 17.22 -6.83
N GLU A 173 -14.89 16.66 -7.82
CA GLU A 173 -15.51 15.91 -8.92
C GLU A 173 -16.34 14.73 -8.40
N GLN A 174 -15.80 13.98 -7.44
CA GLN A 174 -16.49 12.84 -6.85
C GLN A 174 -17.81 13.26 -6.19
N LYS A 175 -17.78 14.31 -5.37
CA LYS A 175 -18.98 14.86 -4.72
C LYS A 175 -19.99 15.37 -5.74
N THR A 176 -19.53 16.13 -6.74
CA THR A 176 -20.40 16.66 -7.79
C THR A 176 -21.09 15.53 -8.57
N CYS A 177 -20.37 14.46 -8.91
CA CYS A 177 -20.96 13.30 -9.56
C CYS A 177 -21.93 12.57 -8.64
N MET A 178 -21.59 12.34 -7.36
CA MET A 178 -22.49 11.69 -6.39
C MET A 178 -23.79 12.45 -6.14
N THR A 179 -23.82 13.77 -6.38
CA THR A 179 -25.04 14.59 -6.25
C THR A 179 -25.90 14.63 -7.52
N SER A 180 -25.43 14.09 -8.64
CA SER A 180 -26.15 14.08 -9.91
C SER A 180 -26.76 12.72 -10.19
N GLU A 181 -28.05 12.68 -10.55
CA GLU A 181 -28.73 11.44 -10.98
C GLU A 181 -28.21 10.93 -12.33
N GLU A 182 -27.58 11.79 -13.13
CA GLU A 182 -27.02 11.44 -14.43
C GLU A 182 -25.56 10.96 -14.32
N CYS A 183 -25.01 10.86 -13.12
CA CYS A 183 -23.63 10.49 -12.89
C CYS A 183 -23.50 9.29 -11.95
N PHE A 184 -22.74 8.30 -12.39
CA PHE A 184 -22.42 7.09 -11.63
C PHE A 184 -20.95 7.10 -11.26
N VAL A 185 -20.64 6.88 -9.98
CA VAL A 185 -19.27 6.64 -9.50
C VAL A 185 -19.12 5.22 -8.96
N CYS A 186 -17.93 4.65 -9.12
CA CYS A 186 -17.62 3.34 -8.58
C CYS A 186 -16.12 3.18 -8.29
N ASN A 187 -15.78 2.24 -7.40
CA ASN A 187 -14.40 1.96 -7.03
C ASN A 187 -13.85 0.80 -7.88
N PRO A 188 -12.86 1.04 -8.77
CA PRO A 188 -12.32 -0.02 -9.62
C PRO A 188 -11.45 -1.04 -8.89
N LEU A 189 -11.04 -0.77 -7.64
CA LEU A 189 -10.39 -1.79 -6.81
C LEU A 189 -11.36 -2.87 -6.35
N ILE A 190 -12.68 -2.57 -6.33
CA ILE A 190 -13.73 -3.55 -6.01
C ILE A 190 -14.16 -4.29 -7.28
N LEU A 191 -14.34 -3.56 -8.38
CA LEU A 191 -14.75 -4.11 -9.67
C LEU A 191 -14.02 -3.37 -10.81
N PRO A 192 -13.04 -4.00 -11.47
CA PRO A 192 -12.39 -3.39 -12.63
C PRO A 192 -13.40 -3.02 -13.70
N ALA A 193 -13.19 -1.89 -14.39
CA ALA A 193 -14.12 -1.40 -15.41
C ALA A 193 -15.57 -1.17 -14.91
N CYS A 194 -15.77 -0.95 -13.61
CA CYS A 194 -17.11 -0.79 -13.02
C CYS A 194 -17.94 0.32 -13.67
N ASN A 195 -17.29 1.31 -14.31
CA ASN A 195 -17.95 2.36 -15.06
C ASN A 195 -18.31 1.90 -16.48
N ASN A 196 -18.71 0.64 -16.70
CA ASN A 196 -19.26 0.13 -17.96
C ASN A 196 -20.80 0.20 -18.03
N ILE A 197 -21.46 0.49 -16.90
CA ILE A 197 -22.91 0.68 -16.78
C ILE A 197 -23.29 2.17 -16.75
N LEU A 198 -24.56 2.48 -17.03
CA LEU A 198 -25.20 3.73 -16.62
C LEU A 198 -26.36 3.40 -15.67
N LEU A 199 -26.65 4.30 -14.72
CA LEU A 199 -27.66 4.09 -13.68
C LEU A 199 -29.11 3.89 -14.19
N LYS A 200 -29.38 4.02 -15.50
CA LYS A 200 -30.70 3.68 -16.05
C LYS A 200 -30.95 2.18 -16.19
N ASP A 201 -29.95 1.31 -16.01
CA ASP A 201 -30.10 -0.15 -16.14
C ASP A 201 -30.14 -0.92 -14.81
N GLY A 202 -30.05 -0.21 -13.67
CA GLY A 202 -30.00 -0.82 -12.33
C GLY A 202 -28.70 -1.61 -12.07
N PRO A 203 -28.44 -2.01 -10.82
CA PRO A 203 -27.28 -2.85 -10.51
C PRO A 203 -27.43 -4.21 -11.22
N PRO A 204 -26.36 -4.74 -11.84
CA PRO A 204 -26.39 -6.09 -12.39
C PRO A 204 -26.76 -7.07 -11.27
N LYS A 205 -27.79 -7.90 -11.52
CA LYS A 205 -28.18 -8.95 -10.57
C LYS A 205 -26.96 -9.81 -10.27
N PRO A 206 -26.57 -9.99 -8.99
CA PRO A 206 -25.44 -10.84 -8.65
C PRO A 206 -25.71 -12.25 -9.16
N LYS A 207 -24.84 -12.73 -10.06
CA LYS A 207 -24.82 -14.14 -10.45
C LYS A 207 -24.37 -14.94 -9.23
N PRO A 208 -25.02 -16.07 -8.88
CA PRO A 208 -24.63 -16.86 -7.71
C PRO A 208 -23.23 -17.42 -7.91
N THR A 209 -22.22 -16.84 -7.26
CA THR A 209 -20.89 -17.42 -7.16
C THR A 209 -20.86 -18.52 -6.11
N SER A 210 -20.22 -19.61 -6.51
CA SER A 210 -19.98 -20.84 -5.77
C SER A 210 -19.37 -20.64 -4.38
N LYS A 211 -19.71 -21.58 -3.51
CA LYS A 211 -19.40 -21.73 -2.08
C LYS A 211 -18.03 -21.20 -1.61
N PRO A 212 -17.95 -20.59 -0.42
CA PRO A 212 -16.69 -20.24 0.23
C PRO A 212 -15.84 -21.48 0.53
N ASN A 213 -14.55 -21.41 0.20
CA ASN A 213 -13.54 -22.38 0.60
C ASN A 213 -13.17 -22.14 2.09
N PRO A 214 -13.29 -23.13 3.00
CA PRO A 214 -13.09 -22.92 4.44
C PRO A 214 -11.65 -22.73 4.91
N ASN A 215 -10.65 -22.73 4.02
CA ASN A 215 -9.25 -22.86 4.42
C ASN A 215 -8.49 -21.53 4.31
N ALA A 216 -8.85 -20.56 5.14
CA ALA A 216 -7.98 -19.43 5.49
C ALA A 216 -7.51 -19.62 6.93
N GLY A 217 -6.50 -20.47 7.10
CA GLY A 217 -5.80 -20.63 8.38
C GLY A 217 -4.85 -19.45 8.60
N SER A 218 -5.16 -18.58 9.57
CA SER A 218 -4.22 -17.60 10.09
C SER A 218 -3.08 -18.30 10.82
N ALA A 219 -1.88 -18.28 10.24
CA ALA A 219 -0.66 -18.66 10.94
C ALA A 219 -0.24 -17.48 11.84
N ILE A 220 -0.58 -17.58 13.13
CA ILE A 220 -0.05 -16.71 14.17
C ILE A 220 1.39 -17.19 14.46
N SER A 221 2.38 -16.44 13.99
CA SER A 221 3.78 -16.66 14.35
C SER A 221 4.01 -16.10 15.76
N ILE A 222 3.95 -16.98 16.76
CA ILE A 222 4.30 -16.65 18.15
C ILE A 222 5.81 -16.73 18.27
N ARG A 223 6.45 -15.58 18.52
CA ARG A 223 7.90 -15.47 18.77
C ARG A 223 8.30 -16.35 19.96
N VAL A 224 9.34 -17.15 19.75
CA VAL A 224 9.90 -18.18 20.66
C VAL A 224 10.60 -17.59 21.91
N GLU A 225 10.56 -16.28 22.13
CA GLU A 225 11.43 -15.65 23.14
C GLU A 225 10.96 -15.72 24.60
N HIS A 226 9.73 -16.18 24.88
CA HIS A 226 9.22 -16.24 26.27
C HIS A 226 9.50 -17.56 27.00
N TYR A 227 9.90 -18.62 26.30
CA TYR A 227 10.13 -19.93 26.93
C TYR A 227 11.45 -19.97 27.72
N LEU A 228 12.47 -19.22 27.32
CA LEU A 228 13.74 -19.17 28.05
C LEU A 228 13.58 -18.50 29.43
N ILE A 229 12.79 -17.43 29.53
CA ILE A 229 12.55 -16.72 30.79
C ILE A 229 11.74 -17.60 31.76
N LEU A 230 10.71 -18.30 31.24
CA LEU A 230 9.92 -19.24 32.04
C LEU A 230 10.74 -20.46 32.49
N LEU A 231 11.63 -20.99 31.65
CA LEU A 231 12.52 -22.10 32.01
C LEU A 231 13.54 -21.70 33.08
N VAL A 232 14.10 -20.49 33.00
CA VAL A 232 15.04 -19.97 34.02
C VAL A 232 14.31 -19.66 35.33
N ALA A 233 13.11 -19.09 35.28
CA ALA A 233 12.29 -18.86 36.47
C ALA A 233 11.82 -20.17 37.12
N TYR A 234 11.47 -21.17 36.31
CA TYR A 234 11.13 -22.52 36.79
C TYR A 234 12.36 -23.19 37.42
N ALA A 235 13.53 -23.13 36.78
CA ALA A 235 14.76 -23.68 37.32
C ALA A 235 15.16 -23.04 38.67
N CYS A 236 15.03 -21.71 38.83
CA CYS A 236 15.29 -21.03 40.11
C CYS A 236 14.20 -21.24 41.18
N LYS A 237 13.04 -21.82 40.84
CA LYS A 237 12.01 -22.17 41.84
C LYS A 237 12.27 -23.56 42.45
N TYR A 238 12.95 -24.43 41.71
CA TYR A 238 13.15 -25.84 42.10
C TYR A 238 14.60 -26.19 42.47
N PHE A 239 15.52 -25.22 42.42
CA PHE A 239 16.90 -25.28 42.92
C PHE A 239 17.21 -24.04 43.77
#